data_AF-A0A9Q0MUD5-F1
#
_entry.id   AF-A0A9Q0MUD5-F1
#
_cell.length_a   1.000
_cell.length_b   1.000
_cell.length_c   1.000
_cell.angle_alpha   90.00
_cell.angle_beta   90.00
_cell.angle_gamma   90.00
#
_symmetry.space_group_name_H-M   'P 1'
#
loop_
_entity.id
_entity.type
_entity.pdbx_description
1 polymer ?
#
loop_
_entity_poly.entity_id
_entity_poly.type
_entity_poly.pdbx_seq_one_letter_code
_entity_poly.pdbx_strand_id
1 'polypeptide(L)'
;MTASKQLLKAHHDKCGKFLVYNNGKKGQSEIVLRLKEGDETPVGSLIYKLKGFDPDGDTLSFGARHTVDSDILKIENSGNNEANIYLNKELDREIKDEYSIVLTLTDNRLGEGNYVTQSLLLLVEDINDNEPIFKPYQSALEVPENSRPGVLTTVEATDRDEGAYGQVVYYLQELEGDNDVFSIVTHHGKGTIRLVKNLDYETKSLYQLRVLAVDRANQGPVNTGTAAILVKVRDVEDTAPVFSAVNPVTRISEDAPIGSTILQIKAHDGDRGINNPIHYSILSGGSDLFGINEKTGVVYTKKLLDREDSRNQENGAYILEIQATEISKLKGNKLAANDEGTGRNHSYDTGA
;
A
#
# COMPACT_ATOMS: atom_id res chain seq x y z
N MET A 1 15.61 -8.14 -74.83
CA MET A 1 14.42 -8.99 -74.64
C MET A 1 14.28 -9.21 -73.14
N THR A 2 13.26 -8.78 -72.40
CA THR A 2 11.95 -8.24 -72.74
C THR A 2 11.49 -7.48 -71.49
N ALA A 3 11.37 -6.16 -71.58
CA ALA A 3 10.65 -5.37 -70.58
C ALA A 3 9.16 -5.72 -70.72
N SER A 4 8.58 -6.33 -69.69
CA SER A 4 7.15 -6.60 -69.69
C SER A 4 6.42 -5.35 -69.23
N LYS A 5 5.83 -4.65 -70.20
CA LYS A 5 4.83 -3.60 -70.00
C LYS A 5 3.62 -4.19 -69.28
N GLN A 6 3.05 -3.44 -68.34
CA GLN A 6 1.60 -3.46 -68.18
C GLN A 6 1.07 -2.04 -67.99
N LEU A 7 0.49 -1.57 -69.09
CA LEU A 7 -0.34 -0.38 -69.23
C LEU A 7 -1.73 -0.69 -68.64
N LEU A 8 -2.34 0.25 -67.92
CA LEU A 8 -3.79 0.33 -67.86
C LEU A 8 -4.22 1.78 -68.07
N LYS A 9 -4.95 2.01 -69.16
CA LYS A 9 -5.64 3.27 -69.50
C LYS A 9 -6.90 3.44 -68.66
N ALA A 10 -7.20 4.67 -68.28
CA ALA A 10 -8.56 5.21 -68.21
C ALA A 10 -8.51 6.71 -68.51
N HIS A 11 -9.50 7.19 -69.25
CA HIS A 11 -9.63 8.54 -69.83
C HIS A 11 -10.53 9.42 -68.93
N HIS A 12 -10.28 10.73 -68.98
CA HIS A 12 -11.14 11.89 -68.61
C HIS A 12 -11.33 12.22 -67.11
N ASP A 13 -10.86 13.43 -66.75
CA ASP A 13 -11.33 14.36 -65.71
C ASP A 13 -11.48 13.84 -64.27
N LYS A 14 -10.56 13.04 -63.76
CA LYS A 14 -10.61 12.65 -62.33
C LYS A 14 -9.23 12.75 -61.70
N CYS A 15 -9.15 13.57 -60.64
CA CYS A 15 -8.01 13.71 -59.74
C CYS A 15 -7.31 12.36 -59.51
N GLY A 16 -5.98 12.35 -59.58
CA GLY A 16 -5.12 11.16 -59.52
C GLY A 16 -5.45 10.16 -58.39
N LYS A 17 -4.98 8.92 -58.54
CA LYS A 17 -5.18 7.87 -57.53
C LYS A 17 -4.07 7.95 -56.47
N PHE A 18 -4.42 7.83 -55.19
CA PHE A 18 -3.45 7.44 -54.17
C PHE A 18 -2.91 6.05 -54.50
N LEU A 19 -1.61 5.95 -54.73
CA LEU A 19 -0.90 4.68 -54.71
C LEU A 19 -0.07 4.64 -53.43
N VAL A 20 -0.68 4.15 -52.35
CA VAL A 20 0.04 3.88 -51.10
C VAL A 20 0.87 2.61 -51.33
N TYR A 21 2.19 2.75 -51.34
CA TYR A 21 3.12 1.64 -51.39
C TYR A 21 3.64 1.37 -49.98
N ASN A 22 3.01 0.42 -49.27
CA ASN A 22 3.61 -0.14 -48.06
C ASN A 22 4.43 -1.38 -48.45
N ASN A 23 5.75 -1.31 -48.34
CA ASN A 23 6.67 -2.40 -48.69
C ASN A 23 6.40 -3.05 -50.08
N GLY A 24 6.13 -2.22 -51.09
CA GLY A 24 5.93 -2.68 -52.47
C GLY A 24 4.63 -3.45 -52.75
N LYS A 25 3.70 -3.56 -51.79
CA LYS A 25 2.38 -4.15 -52.00
C LYS A 25 1.32 -3.07 -52.25
N LYS A 26 0.58 -3.23 -53.35
CA LYS A 26 -0.52 -2.35 -53.75
C LYS A 26 -1.78 -2.75 -52.96
N GLY A 27 -2.30 -1.85 -52.12
CA GLY A 27 -3.67 -1.95 -51.58
C GLY A 27 -3.81 -2.14 -50.07
N GLN A 28 -3.57 -1.10 -49.28
CA GLN A 28 -4.29 -0.90 -48.01
C GLN A 28 -5.10 0.40 -48.13
N SER A 29 -6.38 0.32 -47.76
CA SER A 29 -7.33 1.46 -47.78
C SER A 29 -7.11 2.43 -46.62
N GLU A 30 -6.19 2.14 -45.70
CA GLU A 30 -5.89 2.92 -44.50
C GLU A 30 -4.39 2.87 -44.20
N ILE A 31 -3.81 4.01 -43.83
CA ILE A 31 -2.43 4.11 -43.34
C ILE A 31 -2.51 4.01 -41.81
N VAL A 32 -1.90 3.00 -41.22
CA VAL A 32 -1.83 2.88 -39.75
C VAL A 32 -0.40 3.13 -39.30
N LEU A 33 -0.21 4.15 -38.47
CA LEU A 33 1.06 4.46 -37.82
C LEU A 33 0.96 4.16 -36.33
N ARG A 34 2.06 3.67 -35.77
CA ARG A 34 2.23 3.45 -34.33
C ARG A 34 3.48 4.22 -33.92
N LEU A 35 3.31 5.19 -33.03
CA LEU A 35 4.38 6.06 -32.56
C LEU A 35 4.37 6.06 -31.04
N LYS A 36 5.54 5.94 -30.43
CA LYS A 36 5.67 6.12 -28.98
C LYS A 36 5.46 7.58 -28.60
N GLU A 37 4.93 7.81 -27.41
CA GLU A 37 4.74 9.15 -26.86
C GLU A 37 6.03 9.84 -26.37
N GLY A 38 5.90 11.11 -25.99
CA GLY A 38 6.96 11.92 -25.39
C GLY A 38 8.24 12.00 -26.22
N ASP A 39 9.39 11.91 -25.54
CA ASP A 39 10.72 12.07 -26.12
C ASP A 39 11.16 10.93 -27.04
N GLU A 40 10.45 9.80 -27.04
CA GLU A 40 10.72 8.70 -27.98
C GLU A 40 10.29 9.04 -29.41
N THR A 41 9.30 9.94 -29.57
CA THR A 41 8.93 10.54 -30.86
C THR A 41 8.82 12.07 -30.73
N PRO A 42 9.95 12.81 -30.74
CA PRO A 42 9.94 14.24 -30.49
C PRO A 42 9.25 15.01 -31.63
N VAL A 43 8.72 16.19 -31.30
CA VAL A 43 8.14 17.13 -32.28
C VAL A 43 9.16 17.45 -33.38
N GLY A 44 8.71 17.44 -34.64
CA GLY A 44 9.54 17.60 -35.83
C GLY A 44 10.08 16.28 -36.40
N SER A 45 9.80 15.14 -35.77
CA SER A 45 10.15 13.82 -36.31
C SER A 45 9.47 13.56 -37.64
N LEU A 46 10.21 13.04 -38.63
CA LEU A 46 9.65 12.54 -39.89
C LEU A 46 8.99 11.19 -39.64
N ILE A 47 7.65 11.14 -39.66
CA ILE A 47 6.89 9.94 -39.30
C ILE A 47 6.39 9.15 -40.51
N TYR A 48 6.24 9.80 -41.66
CA TYR A 48 5.80 9.12 -42.88
C TYR A 48 6.19 9.87 -44.15
N LYS A 49 6.28 9.15 -45.27
CA LYS A 49 6.49 9.71 -46.61
C LYS A 49 5.35 9.31 -47.53
N LEU A 50 4.73 10.32 -48.14
CA LEU A 50 3.68 10.15 -49.14
C LEU A 50 4.27 10.20 -50.54
N LYS A 51 3.67 9.43 -51.44
CA LYS A 51 3.96 9.48 -52.87
C LYS A 51 2.66 9.35 -53.65
N GLY A 52 2.50 10.22 -54.63
CA GLY A 52 1.31 10.35 -55.45
C GLY A 52 1.63 10.03 -56.90
N PHE A 53 0.61 9.64 -57.65
CA PHE A 53 0.72 9.43 -59.09
C PHE A 53 -0.44 10.09 -59.80
N ASP A 54 -0.10 10.98 -60.71
CA ASP A 54 -1.03 11.61 -61.63
C ASP A 54 -0.80 11.06 -63.05
N PRO A 55 -1.80 10.42 -63.68
CA PRO A 55 -1.67 9.87 -65.03
C PRO A 55 -1.36 10.91 -66.11
N ASP A 56 -1.77 12.16 -65.91
CA ASP A 56 -1.60 13.27 -66.84
C ASP A 56 -0.24 13.97 -66.63
N GLY A 57 0.53 13.53 -65.63
CA GLY A 57 1.87 14.03 -65.31
C GLY A 57 1.85 15.32 -64.51
N ASP A 58 0.71 15.66 -63.89
CA ASP A 58 0.56 16.89 -63.15
C ASP A 58 1.31 16.90 -61.81
N THR A 59 1.63 18.11 -61.36
CA THR A 59 2.21 18.32 -60.03
C THR A 59 1.11 18.19 -59.00
N LEU A 60 1.34 17.30 -58.05
CA LEU A 60 0.40 17.00 -56.98
C LEU A 60 0.70 17.82 -55.72
N SER A 61 -0.33 18.13 -54.96
CA SER A 61 -0.22 18.73 -53.63
C SER A 61 -0.94 17.88 -52.59
N PHE A 62 -0.22 17.57 -51.52
CA PHE A 62 -0.69 16.84 -50.35
C PHE A 62 -1.10 17.80 -49.26
N GLY A 63 -2.14 17.43 -48.53
CA GLY A 63 -2.63 18.13 -47.36
C GLY A 63 -3.39 17.19 -46.43
N ALA A 64 -4.02 17.77 -45.42
CA ALA A 64 -4.97 17.08 -44.56
C ALA A 64 -6.25 17.90 -44.51
N ARG A 65 -7.39 17.22 -44.44
CA ARG A 65 -8.66 17.88 -44.19
C ARG A 65 -8.60 18.50 -42.79
N HIS A 66 -8.88 19.80 -42.70
CA HIS A 66 -8.94 20.51 -41.42
C HIS A 66 -9.93 19.83 -40.48
N THR A 67 -9.38 19.10 -39.53
CA THR A 67 -10.05 18.39 -38.44
C THR A 67 -9.32 18.76 -37.16
N VAL A 68 -9.94 18.54 -36.00
CA VAL A 68 -9.30 18.79 -34.70
C VAL A 68 -7.97 18.04 -34.60
N ASP A 69 -7.89 16.85 -35.17
CA ASP A 69 -6.72 15.98 -35.09
C ASP A 69 -5.65 16.29 -36.13
N SER A 70 -5.98 17.03 -37.20
CA SER A 70 -5.01 17.32 -38.27
C SER A 70 -3.85 18.23 -37.82
N ASP A 71 -3.98 18.92 -36.68
CA ASP A 71 -2.94 19.82 -36.17
C ASP A 71 -1.77 19.09 -35.47
N ILE A 72 -1.92 17.79 -35.21
CA ILE A 72 -0.85 16.90 -34.75
C ILE A 72 0.22 16.69 -35.82
N LEU A 73 -0.09 16.96 -37.10
CA LEU A 73 0.79 16.73 -38.25
C LEU A 73 1.18 18.02 -38.95
N LYS A 74 2.39 18.03 -39.50
CA LYS A 74 2.86 19.01 -40.49
C LYS A 74 3.20 18.28 -41.78
N ILE A 75 2.54 18.65 -42.87
CA ILE A 75 2.77 18.04 -44.20
C ILE A 75 3.59 19.01 -45.04
N GLU A 76 4.78 18.57 -45.46
CA GLU A 76 5.65 19.35 -46.34
C GLU A 76 5.73 18.68 -47.70
N ASN A 77 5.22 19.36 -48.72
CA ASN A 77 5.31 18.91 -50.11
C ASN A 77 6.76 18.98 -50.58
N SER A 78 7.28 17.86 -51.07
CA SER A 78 8.58 17.77 -51.72
C SER A 78 8.36 17.50 -53.21
N GLY A 79 9.10 18.19 -54.09
CA GLY A 79 8.93 17.99 -55.55
C GLY A 79 8.97 16.52 -55.99
N ASN A 80 8.54 16.24 -57.23
CA ASN A 80 8.34 14.88 -57.77
C ASN A 80 7.14 14.12 -57.18
N ASN A 81 6.06 14.83 -56.83
CA ASN A 81 4.82 14.25 -56.31
C ASN A 81 5.02 13.42 -55.03
N GLU A 82 5.86 13.94 -54.12
CA GLU A 82 6.13 13.35 -52.82
C GLU A 82 5.80 14.36 -51.70
N ALA A 83 5.57 13.88 -50.48
CA ALA A 83 5.48 14.75 -49.31
C ALA A 83 6.00 14.04 -48.07
N ASN A 84 6.55 14.82 -47.15
CA ASN A 84 6.97 14.36 -45.84
C ASN A 84 5.91 14.74 -44.81
N ILE A 85 5.52 13.79 -43.96
CA ILE A 85 4.68 14.03 -42.79
C ILE A 85 5.59 14.08 -41.57
N TYR A 86 5.55 15.21 -40.87
CA TYR A 86 6.24 15.41 -39.60
C TYR A 86 5.24 15.47 -38.45
N LEU A 87 5.66 15.02 -37.28
CA LEU A 87 4.93 15.26 -36.04
C LEU A 87 5.04 16.75 -35.68
N ASN A 88 3.93 17.40 -35.34
CA ASN A 88 3.84 18.83 -35.08
C ASN A 88 3.52 19.18 -33.63
N LYS A 89 2.99 18.22 -32.86
CA LYS A 89 2.72 18.35 -31.43
C LYS A 89 3.18 17.09 -30.71
N GLU A 90 3.48 17.26 -29.43
CA GLU A 90 3.83 16.15 -28.55
C GLU A 90 2.67 15.17 -28.44
N LEU A 91 3.00 13.88 -28.41
CA LEU A 91 2.07 12.79 -28.15
C LEU A 91 2.13 12.48 -26.67
N ASP A 92 0.95 12.31 -26.07
CA ASP A 92 0.73 11.90 -24.69
C ASP A 92 -0.53 11.03 -24.71
N ARG A 93 -0.35 9.74 -24.45
CA ARG A 93 -1.37 8.70 -24.52
C ARG A 93 -2.33 8.79 -23.35
N GLU A 94 -1.87 9.18 -22.15
CA GLU A 94 -2.71 9.49 -21.00
C GLU A 94 -3.73 10.59 -21.31
N ILE A 95 -3.40 11.50 -22.23
CA ILE A 95 -4.33 12.51 -22.74
C ILE A 95 -5.16 11.97 -23.93
N LYS A 96 -4.50 11.38 -24.93
CA LYS A 96 -5.16 10.88 -26.14
C LYS A 96 -4.32 9.80 -26.85
N ASP A 97 -4.91 8.62 -27.00
CA ASP A 97 -4.27 7.40 -27.50
C ASP A 97 -4.39 7.16 -29.00
N GLU A 98 -5.29 7.86 -29.70
CA GLU A 98 -5.45 7.73 -31.16
C GLU A 98 -5.87 9.01 -31.86
N TYR A 99 -5.42 9.18 -33.11
CA TYR A 99 -5.79 10.28 -34.00
C TYR A 99 -6.26 9.76 -35.36
N SER A 100 -7.44 10.19 -35.79
CA SER A 100 -8.03 9.83 -37.08
C SER A 100 -7.95 11.01 -38.06
N ILE A 101 -7.10 10.88 -39.08
CA ILE A 101 -6.74 11.97 -39.98
C ILE A 101 -7.11 11.60 -41.42
N VAL A 102 -7.73 12.55 -42.14
CA VAL A 102 -8.03 12.37 -43.56
C VAL A 102 -7.04 13.18 -44.39
N LEU A 103 -6.10 12.48 -45.03
CA LEU A 103 -5.15 13.06 -45.97
C LEU A 103 -5.85 13.39 -47.29
N THR A 104 -5.44 14.48 -47.94
CA THR A 104 -5.96 14.94 -49.23
C THR A 104 -4.84 15.04 -50.26
N LEU A 105 -5.15 14.73 -51.50
CA LEU A 105 -4.24 14.86 -52.65
C LEU A 105 -4.98 15.52 -53.81
N THR A 106 -4.42 16.59 -54.36
CA THR A 106 -5.02 17.37 -55.45
C THR A 106 -4.02 17.66 -56.58
N ASP A 107 -4.52 17.80 -57.80
CA ASP A 107 -3.78 18.24 -58.99
C ASP A 107 -3.76 19.78 -59.16
N ASN A 108 -4.44 20.52 -58.28
CA ASN A 108 -4.60 21.98 -58.29
C ASN A 108 -5.22 22.57 -59.58
N ARG A 109 -5.75 21.76 -60.50
CA ARG A 109 -6.24 22.23 -61.81
C ARG A 109 -7.70 22.64 -61.83
N LEU A 110 -8.54 21.99 -61.03
CA LEU A 110 -10.01 22.09 -61.14
C LEU A 110 -10.67 22.95 -60.04
N GLY A 111 -9.90 23.80 -59.36
CA GLY A 111 -10.40 24.67 -58.28
C GLY A 111 -10.62 23.94 -56.95
N GLU A 112 -11.14 24.64 -55.95
CA GLU A 112 -11.40 24.07 -54.62
C GLU A 112 -12.37 22.88 -54.71
N GLY A 113 -11.95 21.72 -54.19
CA GLY A 113 -12.82 20.54 -54.04
C GLY A 113 -12.47 19.32 -54.90
N ASN A 114 -11.54 19.42 -55.86
CA ASN A 114 -11.05 18.25 -56.58
C ASN A 114 -9.85 17.64 -55.83
N TYR A 115 -10.14 16.68 -54.96
CA TYR A 115 -9.12 15.92 -54.23
C TYR A 115 -9.57 14.47 -54.06
N VAL A 116 -8.60 13.56 -53.96
CA VAL A 116 -8.82 12.23 -53.40
C VAL A 116 -8.45 12.23 -51.92
N THR A 117 -9.04 11.32 -51.15
CA THR A 117 -8.80 11.19 -49.71
C THR A 117 -8.20 9.85 -49.33
N GLN A 118 -7.39 9.84 -48.28
CA GLN A 118 -6.82 8.64 -47.67
C GLN A 118 -6.88 8.76 -46.14
N SER A 119 -7.47 7.78 -45.47
CA SER A 119 -7.47 7.73 -44.00
C SER A 119 -6.08 7.36 -43.47
N LEU A 120 -5.65 8.07 -42.43
CA LEU A 120 -4.50 7.78 -41.60
C LEU A 120 -4.97 7.65 -40.16
N LEU A 121 -4.75 6.49 -39.57
CA LEU A 121 -4.92 6.22 -38.15
C LEU A 121 -3.55 6.26 -37.49
N LEU A 122 -3.35 7.20 -36.57
CA LEU A 122 -2.16 7.25 -35.73
C LEU A 122 -2.55 6.72 -34.35
N LEU A 123 -1.92 5.62 -33.95
CA LEU A 123 -2.03 5.05 -32.61
C LEU A 123 -0.79 5.44 -31.80
N VAL A 124 -1.02 5.92 -30.58
CA VAL A 124 0.05 6.27 -29.65
C VAL A 124 0.40 5.03 -28.83
N GLU A 125 1.67 4.62 -28.87
CA GLU A 125 2.19 3.52 -28.08
C GLU A 125 2.65 4.02 -26.71
N ASP A 126 2.18 3.31 -25.69
CA ASP A 126 2.48 3.50 -24.27
C ASP A 126 3.98 3.41 -23.96
N ILE A 127 4.40 4.26 -23.03
CA ILE A 127 5.74 4.39 -22.49
C ILE A 127 5.60 4.48 -20.97
N ASN A 128 6.59 3.97 -20.21
CA ASN A 128 6.52 3.95 -18.75
C ASN A 128 6.94 5.30 -18.14
N ASP A 129 6.14 6.35 -18.34
CA ASP A 129 6.44 7.72 -17.95
C ASP A 129 5.61 8.25 -16.76
N ASN A 130 4.67 7.46 -16.24
CA ASN A 130 3.98 7.76 -14.99
C ASN A 130 4.50 6.90 -13.84
N GLU A 131 4.43 7.43 -12.63
CA GLU A 131 4.79 6.70 -11.41
C GLU A 131 3.55 6.26 -10.63
N PRO A 132 3.61 5.16 -9.86
CA PRO A 132 2.50 4.75 -9.02
C PRO A 132 2.20 5.79 -7.91
N ILE A 133 0.99 6.32 -7.88
CA ILE A 133 0.55 7.31 -6.88
C ILE A 133 -0.40 6.67 -5.87
N PHE A 134 -0.06 6.70 -4.58
CA PHE A 134 -0.93 6.23 -3.51
C PHE A 134 -2.21 7.05 -3.40
N LYS A 135 -3.36 6.36 -3.33
CA LYS A 135 -4.62 6.94 -2.86
C LYS A 135 -4.49 7.28 -1.36
N PRO A 136 -5.35 8.16 -0.82
CA PRO A 136 -5.35 8.44 0.62
C PRO A 136 -5.39 7.16 1.48
N TYR A 137 -4.48 7.05 2.45
CA TYR A 137 -4.32 5.90 3.33
C TYR A 137 -4.17 6.35 4.79
N GLN A 138 -4.31 5.41 5.73
CA GLN A 138 -4.05 5.66 7.14
C GLN A 138 -2.54 5.69 7.41
N SER A 139 -1.99 6.87 7.69
CA SER A 139 -0.56 7.06 7.98
C SER A 139 -0.15 6.61 9.39
N ALA A 140 -1.11 6.34 10.27
CA ALA A 140 -0.87 5.79 11.60
C ALA A 140 -1.93 4.75 11.99
N LEU A 141 -1.48 3.67 12.64
CA LEU A 141 -2.29 2.58 13.16
C LEU A 141 -1.96 2.37 14.64
N GLU A 142 -2.97 2.08 15.46
CA GLU A 142 -2.77 1.61 16.84
C GLU A 142 -3.17 0.14 16.93
N VAL A 143 -2.22 -0.71 17.34
CA VAL A 143 -2.38 -2.17 17.38
C VAL A 143 -2.06 -2.67 18.78
N PRO A 144 -3.01 -3.29 19.50
CA PRO A 144 -2.75 -3.91 20.81
C PRO A 144 -1.68 -4.99 20.70
N GLU A 145 -0.78 -5.12 21.68
CA GLU A 145 0.30 -6.09 21.58
C GLU A 145 -0.18 -7.55 21.52
N ASN A 146 -1.29 -7.84 22.21
CA ASN A 146 -1.95 -9.15 22.21
C ASN A 146 -2.76 -9.44 20.92
N SER A 147 -2.60 -8.63 19.87
CA SER A 147 -3.22 -8.84 18.58
C SER A 147 -2.71 -10.12 17.93
N ARG A 148 -3.64 -10.94 17.42
CA ARG A 148 -3.27 -12.15 16.67
C ARG A 148 -2.75 -11.78 15.27
N PRO A 149 -1.82 -12.56 14.70
CA PRO A 149 -1.41 -12.43 13.31
C PRO A 149 -2.63 -12.39 12.36
N GLY A 150 -2.65 -11.41 11.45
CA GLY A 150 -3.84 -11.08 10.68
C GLY A 150 -3.68 -9.83 9.81
N VAL A 151 -4.76 -9.46 9.12
CA VAL A 151 -4.80 -8.22 8.32
C VAL A 151 -4.90 -7.01 9.24
N LEU A 152 -4.06 -6.01 9.02
CA LEU A 152 -4.12 -4.73 9.73
C LEU A 152 -4.82 -3.66 8.91
N THR A 153 -4.38 -3.46 7.67
CA THR A 153 -4.92 -2.43 6.78
C THR A 153 -4.62 -2.75 5.31
N THR A 154 -5.16 -1.95 4.41
CA THR A 154 -4.88 -2.02 2.98
C THR A 154 -4.47 -0.66 2.44
N VAL A 155 -3.53 -0.65 1.51
CA VAL A 155 -3.15 0.51 0.71
C VAL A 155 -3.48 0.26 -0.75
N GLU A 156 -3.67 1.35 -1.50
CA GLU A 156 -3.96 1.32 -2.92
C GLU A 156 -3.23 2.48 -3.59
N ALA A 157 -2.72 2.24 -4.79
CA ALA A 157 -2.00 3.17 -5.62
C ALA A 157 -2.43 2.94 -7.07
N THR A 158 -2.39 3.99 -7.86
CA THR A 158 -2.76 3.97 -9.27
C THR A 158 -1.60 4.45 -10.09
N ASP A 159 -1.34 3.74 -11.16
CA ASP A 159 -0.46 4.15 -12.23
C ASP A 159 -1.32 4.37 -13.48
N ARG A 160 -0.98 5.37 -14.29
CA ARG A 160 -1.77 5.78 -15.46
C ARG A 160 -1.34 5.09 -16.74
N ASP A 161 -0.18 4.44 -16.72
CA ASP A 161 0.39 3.76 -17.88
C ASP A 161 -0.44 2.52 -18.28
N GLU A 162 -0.20 1.97 -19.48
CA GLU A 162 -1.01 0.86 -20.00
C GLU A 162 -0.45 -0.49 -19.53
N GLY A 163 -1.33 -1.48 -19.39
CA GLY A 163 -0.91 -2.88 -19.30
C GLY A 163 -0.02 -3.16 -18.10
N ALA A 164 1.25 -3.49 -18.34
CA ALA A 164 2.22 -3.84 -17.30
C ALA A 164 2.85 -2.61 -16.63
N TYR A 165 2.97 -1.50 -17.35
CA TYR A 165 3.43 -0.21 -16.81
C TYR A 165 2.38 0.36 -15.83
N GLY A 166 1.09 0.21 -16.14
CA GLY A 166 0.01 0.57 -15.20
C GLY A 166 -0.24 -0.37 -14.01
N GLN A 167 0.38 -1.56 -14.00
CA GLN A 167 0.08 -2.60 -13.00
C GLN A 167 0.93 -2.43 -11.75
N VAL A 168 0.28 -2.15 -10.61
CA VAL A 168 0.99 -1.91 -9.35
C VAL A 168 1.11 -3.18 -8.49
N VAL A 169 2.32 -3.42 -7.98
CA VAL A 169 2.65 -4.41 -6.94
C VAL A 169 3.29 -3.74 -5.73
N TYR A 170 3.04 -4.29 -4.55
CA TYR A 170 3.46 -3.68 -3.29
C TYR A 170 4.53 -4.49 -2.56
N TYR A 171 5.47 -3.78 -1.93
CA TYR A 171 6.53 -4.33 -1.10
C TYR A 171 6.71 -3.52 0.18
N LEU A 172 7.22 -4.15 1.24
CA LEU A 172 7.73 -3.42 2.39
C LEU A 172 9.23 -3.23 2.19
N GLN A 173 9.68 -1.97 2.18
CA GLN A 173 11.11 -1.68 2.16
C GLN A 173 11.70 -2.04 3.53
N GLU A 174 12.80 -2.78 3.54
CA GLU A 174 13.54 -3.11 4.76
C GLU A 174 14.10 -1.85 5.41
N LEU A 175 13.64 -1.61 6.63
CA LEU A 175 14.18 -0.59 7.53
C LEU A 175 14.57 -1.31 8.83
N GLU A 176 15.84 -1.19 9.20
CA GLU A 176 16.36 -1.55 10.54
C GLU A 176 16.05 -2.97 11.06
N GLY A 177 15.82 -3.95 10.18
CA GLY A 177 15.62 -5.35 10.57
C GLY A 177 14.23 -5.70 11.10
N ASP A 178 13.25 -4.79 11.03
CA ASP A 178 11.90 -4.96 11.58
C ASP A 178 10.90 -5.69 10.66
N ASN A 179 11.33 -6.04 9.44
CA ASN A 179 10.44 -6.56 8.40
C ASN A 179 9.96 -7.99 8.63
N ASP A 180 10.40 -8.66 9.70
CA ASP A 180 9.93 -10.00 10.05
C ASP A 180 8.63 -9.98 10.88
N VAL A 181 8.17 -8.81 11.34
CA VAL A 181 6.92 -8.63 12.10
C VAL A 181 5.73 -8.37 11.19
N PHE A 182 5.94 -7.73 10.05
CA PHE A 182 4.89 -7.35 9.11
C PHE A 182 5.16 -7.91 7.71
N SER A 183 4.09 -8.17 6.97
CA SER A 183 4.18 -8.54 5.56
C SER A 183 3.17 -7.75 4.73
N ILE A 184 3.41 -7.67 3.42
CA ILE A 184 2.46 -7.12 2.48
C ILE A 184 2.25 -8.09 1.33
N VAL A 185 0.99 -8.23 0.91
CA VAL A 185 0.62 -9.06 -0.24
C VAL A 185 -0.22 -8.23 -1.19
N THR A 186 0.10 -8.30 -2.48
CA THR A 186 -0.70 -7.67 -3.53
C THR A 186 -1.86 -8.59 -3.90
N HIS A 187 -3.09 -8.09 -3.79
CA HIS A 187 -4.29 -8.82 -4.20
C HIS A 187 -5.33 -7.86 -4.79
N HIS A 188 -5.80 -8.14 -6.01
CA HIS A 188 -6.77 -7.31 -6.74
C HIS A 188 -6.40 -5.81 -6.79
N GLY A 189 -5.13 -5.50 -7.08
CA GLY A 189 -4.63 -4.12 -7.19
C GLY A 189 -4.46 -3.39 -5.85
N LYS A 190 -4.55 -4.09 -4.71
CA LYS A 190 -4.36 -3.51 -3.37
C LYS A 190 -3.24 -4.22 -2.61
N GLY A 191 -2.50 -3.45 -1.83
CA GLY A 191 -1.49 -3.94 -0.91
C GLY A 191 -2.11 -4.21 0.46
N THR A 192 -2.21 -5.48 0.85
CA THR A 192 -2.75 -5.88 2.16
C THR A 192 -1.61 -6.05 3.16
N ILE A 193 -1.56 -5.17 4.16
CA ILE A 193 -0.55 -5.21 5.22
C ILE A 193 -1.04 -6.11 6.34
N ARG A 194 -0.17 -7.02 6.79
CA ARG A 194 -0.50 -8.05 7.77
C ARG A 194 0.53 -8.10 8.89
N LEU A 195 0.04 -8.34 10.10
CA LEU A 195 0.84 -8.78 11.23
C LEU A 195 1.14 -10.27 11.07
N VAL A 196 2.41 -10.66 11.15
CA VAL A 196 2.85 -12.07 11.02
C VAL A 196 3.49 -12.64 12.27
N LYS A 197 3.99 -11.77 13.16
CA LYS A 197 4.49 -12.16 14.50
C LYS A 197 3.74 -11.41 15.59
N ASN A 198 3.76 -11.97 16.80
CA ASN A 198 3.22 -11.29 17.95
C ASN A 198 4.01 -10.01 18.22
N LEU A 199 3.30 -9.00 18.71
CA LEU A 199 3.89 -7.77 19.20
C LEU A 199 4.19 -7.93 20.69
N ASP A 200 5.09 -7.08 21.17
CA ASP A 200 5.49 -6.99 22.57
C ASP A 200 5.87 -5.52 22.79
N TYR A 201 5.01 -4.82 23.52
CA TYR A 201 5.14 -3.40 23.79
C TYR A 201 6.40 -3.11 24.61
N GLU A 202 6.71 -3.94 25.60
CA GLU A 202 7.87 -3.85 26.47
C GLU A 202 9.18 -3.91 25.66
N THR A 203 9.21 -4.74 24.62
CA THR A 203 10.34 -4.84 23.68
C THR A 203 10.36 -3.68 22.70
N LYS A 204 9.23 -3.39 22.03
CA LYS A 204 9.15 -2.35 21.00
C LYS A 204 7.73 -1.82 20.79
N SER A 205 7.54 -0.53 21.05
CA SER A 205 6.24 0.12 20.99
C SER A 205 5.94 0.86 19.68
N LEU A 206 6.91 0.97 18.76
CA LEU A 206 6.77 1.78 17.55
C LEU A 206 7.47 1.14 16.36
N TYR A 207 6.76 1.03 15.24
CA TYR A 207 7.29 0.56 13.96
C TYR A 207 6.97 1.56 12.86
N GLN A 208 7.95 1.86 12.00
CA GLN A 208 7.76 2.70 10.83
C GLN A 208 7.85 1.85 9.57
N LEU A 209 6.70 1.57 8.98
CA LEU A 209 6.61 0.82 7.72
C LEU A 209 6.77 1.77 6.56
N ARG A 210 7.65 1.42 5.62
CA ARG A 210 7.75 2.08 4.33
C ARG A 210 7.26 1.14 3.24
N VAL A 211 6.10 1.46 2.68
CA VAL A 211 5.46 0.68 1.63
C VAL A 211 5.87 1.24 0.29
N LEU A 212 6.37 0.38 -0.58
CA LEU A 212 6.66 0.69 -1.99
C LEU A 212 5.50 0.18 -2.85
N ALA A 213 5.00 1.04 -3.73
CA ALA A 213 4.19 0.67 -4.89
C ALA A 213 5.12 0.69 -6.10
N VAL A 214 5.20 -0.39 -6.85
CA VAL A 214 6.10 -0.54 -7.99
C VAL A 214 5.26 -0.97 -9.19
N ASP A 215 5.50 -0.38 -10.35
CA ASP A 215 4.92 -0.89 -11.59
C ASP A 215 5.42 -2.32 -11.91
N ARG A 216 4.93 -2.90 -13.00
CA ARG A 216 5.39 -4.20 -13.50
C ARG A 216 6.08 -4.06 -14.85
N ALA A 217 6.85 -3.00 -15.03
CA ALA A 217 7.60 -2.80 -16.26
C ALA A 217 8.41 -4.05 -16.61
N ASN A 218 8.14 -4.58 -17.82
CA ASN A 218 8.82 -5.75 -18.36
C ASN A 218 10.05 -5.38 -19.21
N GLN A 219 10.20 -4.10 -19.51
CA GLN A 219 11.28 -3.48 -20.27
C GLN A 219 11.55 -2.09 -19.67
N GLY A 220 12.81 -1.65 -19.65
CA GLY A 220 13.17 -0.36 -19.08
C GLY A 220 13.20 -0.34 -17.54
N PRO A 221 13.36 0.86 -16.92
CA PRO A 221 13.30 1.02 -15.48
C PRO A 221 11.87 0.85 -14.95
N VAL A 222 11.77 0.40 -13.70
CA VAL A 222 10.51 0.41 -12.94
C VAL A 222 10.38 1.75 -12.21
N ASN A 223 9.17 2.28 -12.16
CA ASN A 223 8.77 3.46 -11.41
C ASN A 223 8.20 3.03 -10.05
N THR A 224 8.40 3.89 -9.04
CA THR A 224 8.02 3.56 -7.66
C THR A 224 7.37 4.73 -6.93
N GLY A 225 6.23 4.48 -6.30
CA GLY A 225 5.64 5.33 -5.27
C GLY A 225 6.01 4.86 -3.87
N THR A 226 6.06 5.78 -2.90
CA THR A 226 6.35 5.45 -1.48
C THR A 226 5.27 5.97 -0.54
N ALA A 227 4.87 5.15 0.43
CA ALA A 227 4.00 5.50 1.55
C ALA A 227 4.67 5.17 2.90
N ALA A 228 4.43 6.00 3.91
CA ALA A 228 4.95 5.79 5.25
C ALA A 228 3.79 5.58 6.24
N ILE A 229 3.81 4.45 6.96
CA ILE A 229 2.78 4.09 7.93
C ILE A 229 3.45 3.84 9.29
N LEU A 230 2.99 4.56 10.30
CA LEU A 230 3.43 4.41 11.69
C LEU A 230 2.53 3.41 12.42
N VAL A 231 3.07 2.29 12.87
CA VAL A 231 2.35 1.35 13.74
C VAL A 231 2.76 1.61 15.18
N LYS A 232 1.81 2.06 15.99
CA LYS A 232 1.96 2.23 17.43
C LYS A 232 1.41 1.00 18.11
N VAL A 233 2.27 0.30 18.85
CA VAL A 233 1.81 -0.80 19.69
C VAL A 233 1.14 -0.19 20.92
N ARG A 234 -0.04 -0.70 21.25
CA ARG A 234 -0.77 -0.32 22.45
C ARG A 234 -0.55 -1.39 23.52
N ASP A 235 0.03 -0.97 24.63
CA ASP A 235 0.23 -1.72 25.87
C ASP A 235 -1.09 -2.36 26.35
N VAL A 236 -1.00 -3.61 26.80
CA VAL A 236 -2.03 -4.43 27.42
C VAL A 236 -1.43 -5.09 28.67
N GLU A 237 -2.17 -5.01 29.77
CA GLU A 237 -1.81 -5.67 31.03
C GLU A 237 -1.59 -7.19 30.87
N ASP A 238 -0.34 -7.61 30.75
CA ASP A 238 0.06 -8.99 30.50
C ASP A 238 1.33 -9.43 31.25
N THR A 239 2.01 -8.51 31.96
CA THR A 239 3.16 -8.80 32.80
C THR A 239 2.77 -8.74 34.28
N ALA A 240 3.00 -9.84 35.00
CA ALA A 240 2.70 -9.92 36.44
C ALA A 240 3.61 -9.00 37.30
N PRO A 241 3.19 -8.62 38.52
CA PRO A 241 3.94 -7.68 39.33
C PRO A 241 5.25 -8.28 39.81
N VAL A 242 6.28 -7.45 39.89
CA VAL A 242 7.63 -7.86 40.25
C VAL A 242 7.99 -7.34 41.64
N PHE A 243 8.35 -8.25 42.55
CA PHE A 243 8.91 -7.86 43.85
C PHE A 243 10.24 -7.12 43.65
N SER A 244 10.38 -5.96 44.29
CA SER A 244 11.67 -5.31 44.47
C SER A 244 12.59 -6.24 45.29
N ALA A 245 13.90 -6.04 45.24
CA ALA A 245 14.83 -6.84 46.05
C ALA A 245 14.44 -6.76 47.54
N VAL A 246 13.97 -7.89 48.10
CA VAL A 246 13.65 -8.06 49.51
C VAL A 246 14.60 -9.10 50.09
N ASN A 247 15.12 -8.85 51.29
CA ASN A 247 15.81 -9.88 52.06
C ASN A 247 14.77 -10.94 52.48
N PRO A 248 14.85 -12.19 51.97
CA PRO A 248 13.83 -13.21 52.22
C PRO A 248 13.84 -13.72 53.67
N VAL A 249 14.86 -13.38 54.45
CA VAL A 249 15.03 -13.80 55.84
C VAL A 249 15.10 -12.56 56.73
N THR A 250 14.20 -12.49 57.70
CA THR A 250 14.20 -11.49 58.76
C THR A 250 14.11 -12.20 60.11
N ARG A 251 14.79 -11.66 61.12
CA ARG A 251 14.73 -12.17 62.50
C ARG A 251 13.86 -11.25 63.34
N ILE A 252 13.02 -11.84 64.18
CA ILE A 252 12.19 -11.15 65.17
C ILE A 252 12.29 -11.88 66.51
N SER A 253 12.16 -11.14 67.61
CA SER A 253 12.09 -11.74 68.96
C SER A 253 10.73 -12.42 69.15
N GLU A 254 10.69 -13.55 69.88
CA GLU A 254 9.41 -14.16 70.26
C GLU A 254 8.60 -13.27 71.22
N ASP A 255 9.30 -12.49 72.06
CA ASP A 255 8.72 -11.49 72.96
C ASP A 255 8.19 -10.23 72.24
N ALA A 256 8.25 -10.19 70.90
CA ALA A 256 7.78 -9.03 70.15
C ALA A 256 6.28 -8.79 70.41
N PRO A 257 5.87 -7.57 70.82
CA PRO A 257 4.47 -7.25 71.05
C PRO A 257 3.60 -7.50 69.81
N ILE A 258 2.30 -7.71 70.02
CA ILE A 258 1.31 -7.73 68.93
C ILE A 258 1.35 -6.40 68.18
N GLY A 259 1.39 -6.46 66.85
CA GLY A 259 1.51 -5.30 65.95
C GLY A 259 2.95 -4.89 65.63
N SER A 260 3.94 -5.66 66.09
CA SER A 260 5.35 -5.39 65.75
C SER A 260 5.60 -5.58 64.26
N THR A 261 6.23 -4.59 63.63
CA THR A 261 6.66 -4.66 62.23
C THR A 261 7.82 -5.64 62.08
N ILE A 262 7.69 -6.58 61.15
CA ILE A 262 8.73 -7.56 60.83
C ILE A 262 9.56 -7.02 59.66
N LEU A 263 8.92 -6.79 58.52
CA LEU A 263 9.54 -6.29 57.31
C LEU A 263 8.52 -5.58 56.44
N GLN A 264 9.00 -4.81 55.47
CA GLN A 264 8.15 -4.25 54.42
C GLN A 264 8.60 -4.81 53.08
N ILE A 265 7.69 -5.53 52.41
CA ILE A 265 7.90 -5.92 51.01
C ILE A 265 7.40 -4.81 50.09
N LYS A 266 7.99 -4.75 48.90
CA LYS A 266 7.55 -3.88 47.82
C LYS A 266 7.54 -4.67 46.53
N ALA A 267 6.50 -4.49 45.73
CA ALA A 267 6.42 -4.90 44.34
C ALA A 267 5.98 -3.69 43.51
N HIS A 268 6.27 -3.75 42.22
CA HIS A 268 5.85 -2.79 41.21
C HIS A 268 5.15 -3.52 40.08
N ASP A 269 4.31 -2.80 39.36
CA ASP A 269 3.68 -3.27 38.13
C ASP A 269 4.75 -3.74 37.14
N GLY A 270 4.51 -4.89 36.53
CA GLY A 270 5.40 -5.47 35.54
C GLY A 270 5.35 -4.78 34.17
N ASP A 271 4.21 -4.17 33.85
CA ASP A 271 3.94 -3.54 32.55
C ASP A 271 4.69 -2.20 32.41
N ARG A 272 5.18 -1.87 31.19
CA ARG A 272 5.90 -0.60 30.96
C ARG A 272 4.95 0.56 30.69
N GLY A 273 4.72 1.38 31.72
CA GLY A 273 4.02 2.66 31.55
C GLY A 273 2.56 2.61 31.97
N ILE A 274 2.05 1.41 32.25
CA ILE A 274 0.98 1.20 33.22
C ILE A 274 1.62 1.10 34.61
N ASN A 275 0.97 1.72 35.61
CA ASN A 275 1.42 1.70 37.01
C ASN A 275 0.19 1.42 37.86
N ASN A 276 -0.25 0.17 37.84
CA ASN A 276 -1.36 -0.33 38.63
C ASN A 276 -1.00 -0.34 40.12
N PRO A 277 -1.94 -0.03 41.03
CA PRO A 277 -1.73 -0.22 42.45
C PRO A 277 -1.55 -1.72 42.76
N ILE A 278 -0.60 -2.04 43.65
CA ILE A 278 -0.33 -3.40 44.08
C ILE A 278 -0.96 -3.66 45.44
N HIS A 279 -1.68 -4.77 45.55
CA HIS A 279 -2.21 -5.31 46.79
C HIS A 279 -1.42 -6.53 47.25
N TYR A 280 -1.16 -6.64 48.55
CA TYR A 280 -0.37 -7.72 49.15
C TYR A 280 -1.21 -8.62 50.06
N SER A 281 -0.95 -9.93 50.02
CA SER A 281 -1.61 -10.92 50.90
C SER A 281 -0.67 -12.07 51.30
N ILE A 282 -0.91 -12.67 52.46
CA ILE A 282 -0.20 -13.89 52.90
C ILE A 282 -1.02 -15.10 52.43
N LEU A 283 -0.45 -15.94 51.58
CA LEU A 283 -1.08 -17.16 51.07
C LEU A 283 -0.97 -18.31 52.06
N SER A 284 0.22 -18.50 52.65
CA SER A 284 0.50 -19.63 53.53
C SER A 284 1.63 -19.32 54.52
N GLY A 285 1.83 -20.19 55.52
CA GLY A 285 3.01 -20.13 56.40
C GLY A 285 2.84 -19.55 57.80
N GLY A 286 1.63 -19.14 58.18
CA GLY A 286 1.35 -18.55 59.51
C GLY A 286 0.38 -17.37 59.48
N SER A 287 -0.64 -17.40 58.62
CA SER A 287 -1.62 -16.30 58.46
C SER A 287 -2.47 -16.01 59.71
N ASP A 288 -2.46 -16.90 60.70
CA ASP A 288 -3.06 -16.72 62.01
C ASP A 288 -2.15 -15.96 63.00
N LEU A 289 -0.84 -16.01 62.80
CA LEU A 289 0.20 -15.36 63.62
C LEU A 289 0.71 -14.05 62.99
N PHE A 290 0.67 -13.93 61.67
CA PHE A 290 1.20 -12.80 60.93
C PHE A 290 0.13 -12.17 60.04
N GLY A 291 0.20 -10.85 59.91
CA GLY A 291 -0.62 -10.05 59.01
C GLY A 291 0.25 -9.27 58.04
N ILE A 292 -0.35 -8.85 56.93
CA ILE A 292 0.26 -7.94 55.98
C ILE A 292 -0.70 -6.78 55.68
N ASN A 293 -0.17 -5.56 55.62
CA ASN A 293 -0.94 -4.44 55.15
C ASN A 293 -1.10 -4.52 53.62
N GLU A 294 -2.35 -4.61 53.17
CA GLU A 294 -2.70 -4.80 51.76
C GLU A 294 -2.10 -3.76 50.83
N LYS A 295 -1.94 -2.49 51.26
CA LYS A 295 -1.47 -1.40 50.39
C LYS A 295 0.01 -1.09 50.55
N THR A 296 0.56 -1.29 51.74
CA THR A 296 1.94 -0.88 52.05
C THR A 296 2.94 -2.03 52.04
N GLY A 297 2.48 -3.30 52.06
CA GLY A 297 3.34 -4.47 52.13
C GLY A 297 4.03 -4.66 53.47
N VAL A 298 3.59 -3.95 54.53
CA VAL A 298 4.16 -4.10 55.87
C VAL A 298 3.64 -5.38 56.51
N VAL A 299 4.55 -6.31 56.82
CA VAL A 299 4.28 -7.56 57.55
C VAL A 299 4.43 -7.31 59.05
N TYR A 300 3.47 -7.79 59.85
CA TYR A 300 3.42 -7.55 61.29
C TYR A 300 2.89 -8.76 62.08
N THR A 301 3.15 -8.80 63.39
CA THR A 301 2.64 -9.84 64.31
C THR A 301 1.16 -9.61 64.65
N LYS A 302 0.31 -10.63 64.49
CA LYS A 302 -1.12 -10.61 64.92
C LYS A 302 -1.32 -11.18 66.32
N LYS A 303 -0.39 -12.02 66.76
CA LYS A 303 -0.42 -12.70 68.06
C LYS A 303 0.98 -12.69 68.67
N LEU A 304 1.06 -13.06 69.95
CA LEU A 304 2.33 -13.37 70.58
C LEU A 304 2.94 -14.59 69.89
N LEU A 305 4.26 -14.55 69.71
CA LEU A 305 5.02 -15.64 69.13
C LEU A 305 5.54 -16.52 70.27
N ASP A 306 5.64 -17.82 70.00
CA ASP A 306 6.21 -18.79 70.92
C ASP A 306 7.17 -19.64 70.09
N ARG A 307 8.47 -19.51 70.35
CA ARG A 307 9.49 -20.22 69.56
C ARG A 307 9.40 -21.73 69.76
N GLU A 308 8.96 -22.17 70.93
CA GLU A 308 8.82 -23.58 71.31
C GLU A 308 7.54 -24.23 70.79
N ASP A 309 6.64 -23.49 70.13
CA ASP A 309 5.42 -24.05 69.55
C ASP A 309 5.74 -25.12 68.48
N SER A 310 5.17 -26.31 68.68
CA SER A 310 5.32 -27.47 67.79
C SER A 310 4.83 -27.26 66.35
N ARG A 311 4.04 -26.21 66.09
CA ARG A 311 3.53 -25.85 64.75
C ARG A 311 4.56 -25.06 63.93
N ASN A 312 5.65 -24.63 64.55
CA ASN A 312 6.73 -23.90 63.90
C ASN A 312 7.56 -24.87 63.05
N GLN A 313 8.26 -24.37 62.03
CA GLN A 313 9.23 -25.21 61.32
C GLN A 313 10.48 -25.43 62.18
N GLU A 314 11.35 -26.37 61.77
CA GLU A 314 12.58 -26.68 62.50
C GLU A 314 13.34 -25.41 62.91
N ASN A 315 13.63 -25.29 64.21
CA ASN A 315 14.28 -24.14 64.87
C ASN A 315 13.43 -22.85 65.02
N GLY A 316 12.11 -22.95 65.09
CA GLY A 316 11.24 -21.79 65.38
C GLY A 316 11.04 -20.86 64.19
N ALA A 317 11.29 -21.35 62.98
CA ALA A 317 11.15 -20.59 61.74
C ALA A 317 9.71 -20.64 61.20
N TYR A 318 9.29 -19.56 60.55
CA TYR A 318 8.05 -19.48 59.78
C TYR A 318 8.41 -19.09 58.34
N ILE A 319 7.96 -19.87 57.36
CA ILE A 319 8.09 -19.55 55.94
C ILE A 319 6.77 -18.99 55.46
N LEU A 320 6.72 -17.67 55.25
CA LEU A 320 5.55 -17.00 54.70
C LEU A 320 5.61 -17.00 53.17
N GLU A 321 4.53 -17.46 52.56
CA GLU A 321 4.31 -17.28 51.13
C GLU A 321 3.47 -16.02 50.93
N ILE A 322 4.02 -15.03 50.24
CA ILE A 322 3.38 -13.72 50.05
C ILE A 322 3.09 -13.52 48.56
N GLN A 323 1.86 -13.09 48.27
CA GLN A 323 1.42 -12.73 46.93
C GLN A 323 1.31 -11.21 46.79
N ALA A 324 1.80 -10.69 45.67
CA ALA A 324 1.48 -9.36 45.15
C ALA A 324 0.47 -9.51 44.00
N THR A 325 -0.53 -8.65 43.95
CA THR A 325 -1.56 -8.66 42.90
C THR A 325 -1.82 -7.24 42.42
N GLU A 326 -1.77 -7.04 41.11
CA GLU A 326 -2.13 -5.78 40.47
C GLU A 326 -3.64 -5.55 40.51
N ILE A 327 -4.02 -4.30 40.76
CA ILE A 327 -5.40 -3.85 40.66
C ILE A 327 -5.54 -3.03 39.37
N SER A 328 -5.95 -3.70 38.29
CA SER A 328 -6.08 -3.14 36.94
C SER A 328 -6.86 -1.82 36.92
N LYS A 329 -6.23 -0.71 36.52
CA LYS A 329 -6.95 0.54 36.24
C LYS A 329 -7.87 0.44 35.01
N LEU A 330 -7.58 -0.48 34.10
CA LEU A 330 -8.30 -0.68 32.83
C LEU A 330 -9.63 -1.45 32.97
N LYS A 331 -9.82 -2.24 34.04
CA LYS A 331 -11.09 -2.96 34.29
C LYS A 331 -12.20 -2.06 34.85
N GLY A 332 -11.86 -0.90 35.42
CA GLY A 332 -12.81 0.04 36.04
C GLY A 332 -13.74 0.77 35.06
N ASN A 333 -13.40 0.84 33.76
CA ASN A 333 -14.19 1.57 32.76
C ASN A 333 -15.19 0.71 31.98
N LYS A 334 -15.36 -0.58 32.31
CA LYS A 334 -16.30 -1.48 31.61
C LYS A 334 -17.73 -1.55 32.19
N LEU A 335 -18.07 -0.72 33.17
CA LEU A 335 -19.42 -0.70 33.77
C LEU A 335 -20.22 0.61 33.55
N ALA A 336 -19.74 1.50 32.68
CA ALA A 336 -20.44 2.75 32.36
C ALA A 336 -20.71 2.90 30.85
N ALA A 337 -21.21 1.85 30.20
CA ALA A 337 -21.89 1.97 28.92
C ALA A 337 -22.80 0.75 28.73
N ASN A 338 -24.09 1.02 28.54
CA ASN A 338 -25.17 0.10 28.14
C ASN A 338 -25.89 -0.62 29.28
N ASP A 339 -26.70 0.14 30.03
CA ASP A 339 -28.03 -0.32 30.43
C ASP A 339 -29.08 0.66 29.90
N GLU A 340 -29.27 0.66 28.58
CA GLU A 340 -30.54 1.04 27.98
C GLU A 340 -30.92 -0.01 26.93
N GLY A 341 -31.99 -0.74 27.25
CA GLY A 341 -32.88 -1.33 26.26
C GLY A 341 -32.36 -2.53 25.48
N THR A 342 -32.74 -3.72 25.90
CA THR A 342 -33.73 -4.53 25.16
C THR A 342 -33.92 -5.87 25.85
N GLY A 343 -34.95 -5.94 26.70
CA GLY A 343 -35.53 -7.21 27.08
C GLY A 343 -36.18 -7.84 25.84
N ARG A 344 -35.58 -8.91 25.32
CA ARG A 344 -36.29 -9.92 24.51
C ARG A 344 -36.12 -11.28 25.17
N ASN A 345 -37.17 -11.67 25.89
CA ASN A 345 -37.41 -13.02 26.33
C ASN A 345 -37.55 -13.95 25.11
N HIS A 346 -36.73 -14.98 25.04
CA HIS A 346 -37.08 -16.21 24.33
C HIS A 346 -37.14 -17.34 25.36
N SER A 347 -38.37 -17.67 25.76
CA SER A 347 -38.70 -18.92 26.45
C SER A 347 -38.63 -20.07 25.44
N TYR A 348 -37.76 -21.05 25.71
CA TYR A 348 -37.90 -22.37 25.12
C TYR A 348 -38.84 -23.19 26.00
N ASP A 349 -39.95 -23.57 25.38
CA ASP A 349 -40.96 -24.48 25.89
C ASP A 349 -40.41 -25.92 25.87
N THR A 350 -40.44 -26.59 27.01
CA THR A 350 -40.22 -28.04 27.11
C THR A 350 -41.45 -28.66 27.76
N GLY A 351 -42.29 -29.32 26.96
CA GLY A 351 -43.24 -30.28 27.48
C GLY A 351 -44.42 -30.60 26.57
N ALA A 352 -44.30 -31.66 25.77
CA ALA A 352 -45.17 -32.84 25.81
C ALA A 352 -44.61 -33.93 24.89
#